data_AF-A0A2H0V6Z4-F1
#
_entry.id   AF-A0A2H0V6Z4-F1
#
_cell.length_a   1.000
_cell.length_b   1.000
_cell.length_c   1.000
_cell.angle_alpha   90.00
_cell.angle_beta   90.00
_cell.angle_gamma   90.00
#
_symmetry.space_group_name_H-M   'P 1'
#
loop_
_entity.id
_entity.type
_entity.pdbx_description
1 polymer ?
#
loop_
_entity_poly.entity_id
_entity_poly.type
_entity_poly.pdbx_seq_one_letter_code
_entity_poly.pdbx_strand_id
1 'polypeptide(L)'
;ANILIFARFKEELREHKPMGKAISESFRRAWPSIRDGNASTLLTCLVLINFTTSIVKGFAITLGVGVLVSMFSAIFVTKVLMQLTLSDKLSEKRWLFGVKKDK
;
A
#
# COMPACT_ATOMS: atom_id res chain seq x y z
N ALA A 1 3.30 -3.03 -1.03
CA ALA A 1 2.34 -2.14 -0.33
C ALA A 1 1.14 -1.75 -1.20
N ASN A 2 1.35 -1.03 -2.31
CA ASN A 2 0.26 -0.55 -3.20
C ASN A 2 -0.73 -1.63 -3.65
N ILE A 3 -0.22 -2.76 -4.17
CA ILE A 3 -1.06 -3.87 -4.64
C ILE A 3 -1.99 -4.40 -3.55
N LEU A 4 -1.51 -4.49 -2.30
CA LEU A 4 -2.32 -4.99 -1.18
C LEU A 4 -3.44 -4.01 -0.82
N ILE A 5 -3.14 -2.70 -0.82
CA ILE A 5 -4.14 -1.65 -0.58
C ILE A 5 -5.23 -1.75 -1.66
N PHE A 6 -4.86 -1.86 -2.94
CA PHE A 6 -5.81 -2.00 -4.04
C PHE A 6 -6.61 -3.32 -3.98
N ALA A 7 -5.98 -4.42 -3.58
CA ALA A 7 -6.68 -5.70 -3.41
C ALA A 7 -7.76 -5.60 -2.32
N ARG A 8 -7.42 -5.07 -1.13
CA ARG A 8 -8.39 -4.85 -0.05
C ARG A 8 -9.45 -3.84 -0.44
N PHE A 9 -9.07 -2.77 -1.13
CA PHE A 9 -10.02 -1.79 -1.64
C PHE A 9 -11.05 -2.41 -2.59
N LYS A 10 -10.60 -3.26 -3.52
CA LYS A 10 -11.50 -3.99 -4.42
C LYS A 10 -12.42 -4.98 -3.69
N GLU A 11 -11.94 -5.64 -2.63
CA GLU A 11 -12.78 -6.46 -1.75
C GLU A 11 -13.86 -5.61 -1.06
N GLU A 12 -13.48 -4.48 -0.45
CA GLU A 12 -14.42 -3.59 0.24
C GLU A 12 -15.49 -3.01 -0.71
N LEU A 13 -15.12 -2.70 -1.96
CA LEU A 13 -16.08 -2.26 -2.98
C LEU A 13 -17.04 -3.38 -3.44
N ARG A 14 -16.58 -4.64 -3.45
CA ARG A 14 -17.43 -5.81 -3.75
C ARG A 14 -18.43 -6.11 -2.63
N GLU A 15 -18.12 -5.71 -1.41
CA GLU A 15 -19.05 -5.75 -0.27
C GLU A 15 -20.06 -4.58 -0.28
N HIS A 16 -20.22 -3.89 -1.43
CA HIS A 16 -21.11 -2.74 -1.65
C HIS A 16 -20.89 -1.55 -0.70
N LYS A 17 -19.76 -1.47 0.01
CA LYS A 17 -19.47 -0.34 0.91
C LYS A 17 -19.33 0.98 0.13
N PRO A 18 -19.72 2.12 0.74
CA PRO A 18 -19.50 3.44 0.15
C PRO A 18 -18.01 3.67 -0.13
N MET A 19 -17.69 4.34 -1.24
CA MET A 19 -16.31 4.54 -1.73
C MET A 19 -15.37 5.10 -0.65
N GLY A 20 -15.79 6.14 0.08
CA GLY A 20 -14.99 6.74 1.15
C GLY A 20 -14.73 5.76 2.32
N LYS A 21 -15.73 4.96 2.69
CA LYS A 21 -15.59 3.93 3.71
C LYS A 21 -14.67 2.81 3.24
N ALA A 22 -14.83 2.35 2.00
CA ALA A 22 -14.01 1.32 1.39
C ALA A 22 -12.51 1.71 1.36
N ILE A 23 -12.19 2.97 1.08
CA ILE A 23 -10.80 3.47 1.15
C ILE A 23 -10.30 3.44 2.59
N SER A 24 -11.02 4.07 3.53
CA SER A 24 -10.57 4.09 4.93
C SER A 24 -10.32 2.68 5.46
N GLU A 25 -11.14 1.73 5.02
CA GLU A 25 -11.12 0.37 5.51
C GLU A 25 -10.06 -0.51 4.84
N SER A 26 -9.81 -0.28 3.55
CA SER A 26 -8.70 -0.92 2.85
C SER A 26 -7.35 -0.54 3.44
N PHE A 27 -7.15 0.73 3.81
CA PHE A 27 -5.92 1.16 4.49
C PHE A 27 -5.79 0.54 5.88
N ARG A 28 -6.86 0.53 6.69
CA ARG A 28 -6.83 -0.07 8.04
C ARG A 28 -6.51 -1.56 7.99
N ARG A 29 -7.10 -2.31 7.06
CA ARG A 29 -6.88 -3.76 6.92
C ARG A 29 -5.55 -4.11 6.27
N ALA A 30 -5.04 -3.29 5.35
CA ALA A 30 -3.76 -3.54 4.70
C ALA A 30 -2.55 -3.15 5.57
N TRP A 31 -2.71 -2.22 6.51
CA TRP A 31 -1.60 -1.67 7.31
C TRP A 31 -0.76 -2.70 8.06
N PRO A 32 -1.33 -3.65 8.83
CA PRO A 32 -0.54 -4.62 9.58
C PRO A 32 0.33 -5.48 8.65
N SER A 33 -0.25 -6.04 7.58
CA SER A 33 0.48 -6.86 6.62
C SER A 33 1.58 -6.09 5.88
N ILE A 34 1.36 -4.81 5.56
CA ILE A 34 2.39 -3.96 4.93
C ILE A 34 3.52 -3.69 5.92
N ARG A 35 3.19 -3.27 7.13
CA ARG A 35 4.20 -2.95 8.15
C ARG A 35 5.03 -4.18 8.49
N ASP A 36 4.38 -5.30 8.79
CA ASP A 36 5.07 -6.51 9.24
C ASP A 36 5.95 -7.09 8.12
N GLY A 37 5.47 -7.03 6.87
CA GLY A 37 6.27 -7.43 5.69
C GLY A 37 7.52 -6.57 5.48
N ASN A 38 7.38 -5.24 5.52
CA ASN A 38 8.53 -4.34 5.37
C ASN A 38 9.46 -4.34 6.60
N ALA A 39 8.91 -4.54 7.80
CA ALA A 39 9.70 -4.65 9.03
C ALA A 39 10.64 -5.86 9.01
N SER A 40 10.16 -7.00 8.47
CA SER A 40 11.02 -8.17 8.25
C SER A 40 12.18 -7.85 7.29
N THR A 41 11.92 -7.12 6.19
CA THR A 41 12.98 -6.69 5.27
C THR A 41 13.97 -5.73 5.92
N LEU A 42 13.50 -4.79 6.74
CA LEU A 42 14.37 -3.89 7.50
C LEU A 42 15.23 -4.65 8.52
N LEU A 43 14.67 -5.68 9.15
CA LEU A 43 15.43 -6.58 10.03
C LEU A 43 16.52 -7.32 9.26
N THR A 44 16.22 -7.84 8.06
CA THR A 44 17.25 -8.42 7.19
C THR A 44 18.33 -7.41 6.84
N CYS A 45 17.97 -6.17 6.51
CA CYS A 45 18.94 -5.11 6.23
C CYS A 45 19.83 -4.83 7.46
N LEU A 46 19.25 -4.77 8.67
CA LEU A 46 20.01 -4.59 9.90
C LEU A 46 21.03 -5.71 10.12
N VAL A 47 20.63 -6.97 9.90
CA VAL A 47 21.55 -8.11 10.00
C VAL A 47 22.68 -8.00 8.97
N LEU A 48 22.36 -7.71 7.70
CA LEU A 48 23.35 -7.56 6.63
C LEU A 48 24.35 -6.43 6.89
N ILE A 49 23.91 -5.32 7.50
CA ILE A 49 24.78 -4.18 7.82
C ILE A 49 25.81 -4.55 8.91
N ASN A 50 25.45 -5.44 9.83
CA ASN A 50 26.31 -5.81 10.97
C ASN A 50 27.22 -7.01 10.67
N PHE A 51 26.76 -7.98 9.86
CA PHE A 51 27.42 -9.29 9.71
C PHE A 51 28.02 -9.53 8.32
N THR A 52 28.05 -8.54 7.41
CA THR A 52 28.53 -8.75 6.03
C THR A 52 29.59 -7.73 5.58
N THR A 53 30.25 -8.04 4.47
CA THR A 53 31.32 -7.26 3.84
C THR A 53 30.84 -5.93 3.26
N SER A 54 31.79 -5.05 2.96
CA SER A 54 31.56 -3.65 2.58
C SER A 54 30.59 -3.44 1.41
N ILE A 55 30.61 -4.31 0.38
CA ILE A 55 29.70 -4.20 -0.77
C ILE A 55 28.25 -4.48 -0.36
N VAL A 56 28.04 -5.56 0.41
CA VAL A 56 26.70 -5.96 0.84
C VAL A 56 26.13 -4.96 1.85
N LYS A 57 26.97 -4.34 2.66
CA LYS A 57 26.56 -3.26 3.56
C LYS A 57 25.99 -2.06 2.79
N GLY A 58 26.61 -1.65 1.68
CA GLY A 58 26.10 -0.59 0.81
C GLY A 58 24.77 -0.95 0.14
N PHE A 59 24.62 -2.20 -0.28
CA PHE A 59 23.35 -2.72 -0.78
C PHE A 59 22.25 -2.69 0.30
N ALA A 60 22.54 -3.17 1.50
CA ALA A 60 21.57 -3.24 2.60
C ALA A 60 21.08 -1.85 3.04
N ILE A 61 21.96 -0.85 3.07
CA ILE A 61 21.57 0.55 3.35
C ILE A 61 20.62 1.06 2.26
N THR A 62 20.98 0.88 0.99
CA THR A 62 20.17 1.33 -0.15
C THR A 62 18.79 0.66 -0.17
N LEU A 63 18.75 -0.66 0.09
CA LEU A 63 17.52 -1.42 0.20
C LEU A 63 16.65 -0.92 1.36
N GLY A 64 17.25 -0.71 2.54
CA GLY A 64 16.53 -0.21 3.71
C GLY A 64 15.89 1.15 3.48
N VAL A 65 16.63 2.10 2.89
CA VAL A 65 16.09 3.42 2.51
C VAL A 65 14.98 3.27 1.46
N GLY A 66 15.19 2.43 0.44
CA GLY A 66 14.19 2.16 -0.60
C GLY A 66 12.88 1.60 -0.04
N VAL A 67 12.96 0.68 0.93
CA VAL A 67 11.79 0.13 1.63
C VAL A 67 11.03 1.21 2.39
N LEU A 68 11.73 2.06 3.15
CA LEU A 68 11.09 3.15 3.90
C LEU A 68 10.39 4.16 2.98
N VAL A 69 11.08 4.62 1.93
CA VAL A 69 10.53 5.57 0.95
C VAL A 69 9.33 4.96 0.21
N SER A 70 9.43 3.70 -0.21
CA SER A 70 8.34 2.98 -0.88
C SER A 70 7.12 2.82 0.04
N MET A 71 7.35 2.48 1.32
CA MET A 71 6.27 2.35 2.30
C MET A 71 5.60 3.70 2.57
N PHE A 72 6.37 4.77 2.70
CA PHE A 72 5.83 6.13 2.84
C PHE A 72 4.98 6.55 1.64
N SER A 73 5.52 6.37 0.42
CA SER A 73 4.80 6.66 -0.82
C SER A 73 3.48 5.88 -0.89
N ALA A 74 3.50 4.59 -0.55
CA ALA A 74 2.30 3.77 -0.57
C ALA A 74 1.20 4.22 0.39
N ILE A 75 1.55 4.81 1.53
CA ILE A 75 0.57 5.31 2.50
C ILE A 75 0.08 6.69 2.10
N PHE A 76 1.01 7.61 1.82
CA PHE A 76 0.68 9.02 1.62
C PHE A 76 0.17 9.29 0.21
N VAL A 77 0.95 8.92 -0.82
CA VAL A 77 0.62 9.20 -2.22
C VAL A 77 -0.63 8.44 -2.63
N THR A 78 -0.74 7.15 -2.31
CA THR A 78 -1.93 6.36 -2.63
C THR A 78 -3.18 6.90 -1.92
N LYS A 79 -3.07 7.36 -0.67
CA LYS A 79 -4.22 7.90 0.07
C LYS A 79 -4.70 9.21 -0.54
N VAL A 80 -3.78 10.10 -0.91
CA VAL A 80 -4.11 11.36 -1.59
C VAL A 80 -4.76 11.06 -2.95
N LEU A 81 -4.16 10.17 -3.76
CA LEU A 81 -4.73 9.79 -5.05
C LEU A 81 -6.13 9.19 -4.92
N MET A 82 -6.37 8.31 -3.95
CA MET A 82 -7.70 7.73 -3.70
C MET A 82 -8.71 8.73 -3.15
N GLN A 83 -8.28 9.76 -2.41
CA GLN A 83 -9.17 10.82 -1.94
C GLN A 83 -9.56 11.78 -3.08
N LEU A 84 -8.63 12.06 -4.00
CA LEU A 84 -8.92 12.86 -5.19
C LEU A 84 -9.94 12.18 -6.10
N THR A 85 -9.87 10.85 -6.26
CA THR A 85 -10.85 10.10 -7.07
C THR A 85 -12.25 10.08 -6.47
N LEU A 86 -12.42 10.39 -5.17
CA LEU A 86 -13.73 10.57 -4.55
C LEU A 86 -14.42 11.88 -4.95
N SER A 87 -13.65 12.95 -5.17
CA SER A 87 -14.21 14.27 -5.50
C SER A 87 -14.65 14.39 -6.96
N ASP A 88 -14.14 13.52 -7.83
CA ASP A 88 -14.42 13.56 -9.25
C ASP A 88 -15.67 12.72 -9.61
N LYS A 89 -16.33 13.03 -10.73
CA LYS A 89 -17.48 12.25 -11.29
C LYS A 89 -17.12 10.77 -11.57
N LEU A 90 -15.85 10.41 -11.40
CA LEU A 90 -15.32 9.05 -11.44
C LEU A 90 -15.88 8.15 -10.33
N SER A 91 -16.30 8.72 -9.18
CA SER A 91 -16.92 7.97 -8.08
C SER A 91 -18.20 7.24 -8.50
N GLU A 92 -18.94 7.74 -9.49
CA GLU A 92 -20.16 7.07 -10.00
C GLU A 92 -19.84 5.89 -10.94
N LYS A 93 -18.66 5.89 -11.57
CA LYS A 93 -18.25 4.84 -12.52
C LYS A 93 -17.58 3.67 -11.80
N ARG A 94 -18.34 2.96 -10.95
CA ARG A 94 -17.90 1.77 -10.19
C ARG A 94 -17.23 0.67 -11.07
N TRP A 95 -17.58 0.63 -12.36
CA TRP A 95 -17.00 -0.30 -13.34
C TRP A 95 -15.49 -0.11 -13.56
N LEU A 96 -14.96 1.11 -13.40
CA LEU A 96 -13.52 1.42 -13.55
C LEU A 96 -12.67 0.72 -12.48
N PHE A 97 -13.27 0.37 -11.34
CA PHE A 97 -12.59 -0.29 -10.23
C PHE A 97 -12.77 -1.82 -10.25
N GLY A 98 -13.27 -2.37 -11.37
CA GLY A 98 -13.44 -3.82 -11.56
C GLY A 98 -14.60 -4.40 -10.75
N VAL A 99 -15.60 -3.58 -10.40
CA VAL A 99 -16.86 -3.97 -9.79
C VAL A 99 -17.98 -3.79 -10.82
N LYS A 100 -18.72 -4.85 -11.13
CA LYS A 100 -19.84 -4.79 -12.09
C LYS A 100 -20.86 -3.75 -11.59
N LYS A 101 -21.33 -2.91 -12.51
CA LYS A 101 -22.39 -1.93 -12.25
C LYS A 101 -23.62 -2.70 -11.76
N ASP A 102 -24.06 -2.47 -10.52
CA ASP A 102 -25.36 -2.98 -10.06
C ASP A 102 -26.43 -2.43 -11.01
N LYS A 103 -27.28 -3.34 -11.50
CA LYS A 103 -28.53 -3.00 -12.16
C LYS A 103 -29.55 -2.58 -11.10
#